data_AF-A0A7Y5L1T4-F1
#
_entry.id   AF-A0A7Y5L1T4-F1
#
_cell.length_a   1.000
_cell.length_b   1.000
_cell.length_c   1.000
_cell.angle_alpha   90.00
_cell.angle_beta   90.00
_cell.angle_gamma   90.00
#
_symmetry.space_group_name_H-M   'P 1'
#
loop_
_entity.id
_entity.type
_entity.pdbx_description
1 polymer ?
#
loop_
_entity_poly.entity_id
_entity_poly.type
_entity_poly.pdbx_seq_one_letter_code
_entity_poly.pdbx_strand_id
1 'polypeptide(L)'
;MSNPDRTRLCSVFLGLGFSAFVLSSAACQGVPSSGLDAVDDEATGGQSAGAAPPEAQPAGGTLYRDGDVIHDCIHGHEISIYENEPAAGTTLRMIGVYQTRTDHDFNHSPEGVANVHIERPGNTILVLSSYEPTFWHVTATPDVTIERVILSGYHAQRADVPEGVPVEAHAYQQDYVADCAIRYPTDPTGCETEKLVTYAEQETGLSVSSFHGCYDMNEIVLLPHGVDG
;
A
#
# COMPACT_ATOMS: atom_id res chain seq x y z
N MET A 1 -12.60 -50.49 -1.55
CA MET A 1 -11.94 -50.16 -2.83
C MET A 1 -10.75 -49.28 -2.51
N SER A 2 -9.57 -49.71 -2.96
CA SER A 2 -8.24 -49.25 -2.54
C SER A 2 -7.92 -47.81 -2.97
N ASN A 3 -7.30 -47.07 -2.06
CA ASN A 3 -6.59 -45.82 -2.32
C ASN A 3 -5.18 -46.14 -2.85
N PRO A 4 -4.72 -45.61 -3.99
CA PRO A 4 -3.32 -45.72 -4.40
C PRO A 4 -2.49 -44.56 -3.83
N ASP A 5 -1.48 -44.98 -3.07
CA ASP A 5 -0.42 -44.25 -2.42
C ASP A 5 0.45 -43.43 -3.42
N ARG A 6 0.73 -42.16 -3.10
CA ARG A 6 1.64 -41.30 -3.89
C ARG A 6 3.05 -41.44 -3.36
N THR A 7 3.82 -42.32 -4.00
CA THR A 7 5.27 -42.45 -3.87
C THR A 7 5.97 -41.13 -4.24
N ARG A 8 6.71 -40.53 -3.30
CA ARG A 8 7.65 -39.43 -3.57
C ARG A 8 8.99 -40.01 -4.07
N LEU A 9 9.39 -39.64 -5.28
CA LEU A 9 10.72 -39.90 -5.83
C LEU A 9 11.67 -38.77 -5.40
N CYS A 10 12.61 -39.05 -4.50
CA CYS A 10 13.81 -38.25 -4.30
C CYS A 10 14.86 -38.68 -5.34
N SER A 11 15.25 -37.77 -6.23
CA SER A 11 16.43 -37.98 -7.10
C SER A 11 17.67 -37.44 -6.39
N VAL A 12 18.65 -38.31 -6.17
CA VAL A 12 19.98 -37.99 -5.64
C VAL A 12 20.95 -37.88 -6.82
N PHE A 13 21.59 -36.72 -6.95
CA PHE A 13 22.76 -36.52 -7.82
C PHE A 13 24.03 -36.98 -7.08
N LEU A 14 24.92 -37.68 -7.79
CA LEU A 14 26.19 -38.17 -7.25
C LEU A 14 27.38 -37.77 -8.13
N GLY A 15 28.38 -37.21 -7.46
CA GLY A 15 29.80 -37.20 -7.85
C GLY A 15 30.25 -36.05 -8.77
N LEU A 16 31.39 -35.38 -8.60
CA LEU A 16 32.59 -35.61 -7.77
C LEU A 16 33.33 -34.25 -7.58
N GLY A 17 33.94 -34.02 -6.41
CA GLY A 17 35.08 -33.10 -6.28
C GLY A 17 35.23 -32.33 -4.96
N PHE A 18 35.98 -32.91 -4.04
CA PHE A 18 36.84 -32.29 -3.01
C PHE A 18 36.29 -31.34 -1.92
N SER A 19 36.75 -31.69 -0.70
CA SER A 19 36.93 -30.89 0.53
C SER A 19 35.78 -30.82 1.54
N ALA A 20 36.18 -31.08 2.79
CA ALA A 20 35.39 -31.43 3.95
C ALA A 20 34.37 -30.36 4.40
N PHE A 21 33.14 -30.80 4.67
CA PHE A 21 32.27 -30.18 5.67
C PHE A 21 31.46 -31.27 6.36
N VAL A 22 31.47 -31.27 7.69
CA VAL A 22 30.67 -32.16 8.55
C VAL A 22 29.24 -31.61 8.58
N LEU A 23 28.25 -32.41 8.15
CA LEU A 23 26.84 -32.11 8.36
C LEU A 23 26.20 -33.22 9.21
N SER A 24 25.75 -32.80 10.39
CA SER A 24 24.95 -33.59 11.32
C SER A 24 23.58 -33.90 10.71
N SER A 25 23.19 -35.18 10.72
CA SER A 25 21.88 -35.64 10.26
C SER A 25 20.91 -35.69 11.45
N ALA A 26 19.87 -34.85 11.44
CA ALA A 26 18.74 -34.99 12.35
C ALA A 26 17.59 -35.73 11.64
N ALA A 27 17.21 -36.87 12.20
CA ALA A 27 16.16 -37.75 11.70
C ALA A 27 14.77 -37.21 11.98
N CYS A 28 13.85 -37.35 11.01
CA CYS A 28 12.42 -37.17 11.20
C CYS A 28 11.85 -38.31 12.07
N GLN A 29 11.16 -37.97 13.15
CA GLN A 29 10.30 -38.89 13.89
C GLN A 29 8.85 -38.41 13.81
N GLY A 30 7.96 -39.31 13.42
CA GLY A 30 6.52 -39.07 13.29
C GLY A 30 5.82 -39.01 14.65
N VAL A 31 4.73 -38.26 14.70
CA VAL A 31 3.85 -38.13 15.87
C VAL A 31 2.54 -38.90 15.60
N PRO A 32 2.07 -39.74 16.54
CA PRO A 32 0.81 -40.47 16.41
C PRO A 32 -0.43 -39.64 16.75
N SER A 33 -1.54 -39.98 16.09
CA SER A 33 -2.88 -39.45 16.26
C SER A 33 -3.63 -40.07 17.46
N SER A 34 -4.14 -39.21 18.33
CA SER A 34 -5.18 -39.45 19.34
C SER A 34 -5.93 -38.11 19.44
N GLY A 35 -7.24 -37.96 19.56
CA GLY A 35 -8.40 -38.80 19.81
C GLY A 35 -9.56 -37.79 19.92
N LEU A 36 -10.66 -38.05 19.23
CA LEU A 36 -11.84 -37.18 19.23
C LEU A 36 -12.71 -37.56 20.43
N ASP A 37 -12.94 -36.62 21.35
CA ASP A 37 -14.07 -36.66 22.28
C ASP A 37 -14.78 -35.31 22.26
N ALA A 38 -16.09 -35.38 22.02
CA ALA A 38 -17.02 -34.27 22.03
C ALA A 38 -17.40 -33.91 23.46
N VAL A 39 -17.58 -32.62 23.74
CA VAL A 39 -18.36 -32.14 24.88
C VAL A 39 -19.15 -30.91 24.44
N ASP A 40 -20.47 -31.00 24.59
CA ASP A 40 -21.44 -29.94 24.39
C ASP A 40 -21.46 -28.94 25.55
N ASP A 41 -21.84 -27.71 25.17
CA ASP A 41 -22.75 -26.78 25.84
C ASP A 41 -22.30 -25.65 26.80
N GLU A 42 -23.07 -24.57 26.63
CA GLU A 42 -23.37 -23.42 27.48
C GLU A 42 -22.49 -22.15 27.38
N ALA A 43 -23.07 -21.22 26.62
CA ALA A 43 -22.80 -19.80 26.62
C ALA A 43 -23.04 -19.15 28.00
N THR A 44 -22.11 -18.31 28.44
CA THR A 44 -22.43 -17.17 29.31
C THR A 44 -21.78 -15.91 28.76
N GLY A 45 -22.61 -14.93 28.47
CA GLY A 45 -22.24 -13.69 27.82
C GLY A 45 -21.44 -12.74 28.71
N GLY A 46 -20.43 -12.14 28.09
CA GLY A 46 -19.88 -10.86 28.50
C GLY A 46 -20.09 -9.87 27.36
N GLN A 47 -21.11 -9.02 27.47
CA GLN A 47 -21.29 -7.86 26.61
C GLN A 47 -20.17 -6.86 26.95
N SER A 48 -19.16 -6.75 26.10
CA SER A 48 -18.29 -5.57 26.09
C SER A 48 -19.09 -4.45 25.45
N ALA A 49 -19.38 -3.41 26.23
CA ALA A 49 -20.05 -2.20 25.76
C ALA A 49 -19.24 -1.61 24.60
N GLY A 50 -19.77 -1.74 23.39
CA GLY A 50 -19.24 -1.08 22.21
C GLY A 50 -19.27 0.43 22.45
N ALA A 51 -18.10 1.05 22.43
CA ALA A 51 -18.03 2.49 22.28
C ALA A 51 -18.83 2.85 21.03
N ALA A 52 -19.76 3.80 21.17
CA ALA A 52 -20.49 4.30 20.01
C ALA A 52 -19.47 4.76 18.96
N PRO A 53 -19.63 4.38 17.68
CA PRO A 53 -18.78 4.90 16.62
C PRO A 53 -18.84 6.44 16.65
N PRO A 54 -17.71 7.13 16.46
CA PRO A 54 -17.71 8.59 16.41
C PRO A 54 -18.70 9.07 15.35
N GLU A 55 -19.42 10.13 15.69
CA GLU A 55 -20.45 10.76 14.88
C GLU A 55 -19.93 11.02 13.45
N ALA A 56 -20.65 10.50 12.46
CA ALA A 56 -20.28 10.63 11.05
C ALA A 56 -20.15 12.11 10.67
N GLN A 57 -18.98 12.52 10.18
CA GLN A 57 -18.79 13.85 9.61
C GLN A 57 -19.60 13.99 8.31
N PRO A 58 -20.17 15.19 8.03
CA PRO A 58 -21.01 15.41 6.87
C PRO A 58 -20.21 15.24 5.56
N ALA A 59 -20.86 14.61 4.57
CA ALA A 59 -20.31 14.37 3.24
C ALA A 59 -20.05 15.68 2.48
N GLY A 60 -18.89 15.76 1.79
CA GLY A 60 -18.55 16.85 0.86
C GLY A 60 -17.59 17.92 1.40
N GLY A 61 -16.62 17.56 2.25
CA GLY A 61 -15.65 18.51 2.79
C GLY A 61 -14.32 18.49 2.04
N THR A 62 -13.86 19.65 1.57
CA THR A 62 -12.43 19.92 1.43
C THR A 62 -11.81 19.84 2.82
N LEU A 63 -10.85 18.94 3.02
CA LEU A 63 -10.14 18.83 4.28
C LEU A 63 -8.79 19.52 4.17
N TYR A 64 -8.58 20.48 5.08
CA TYR A 64 -7.32 21.19 5.26
C TYR A 64 -6.59 20.57 6.44
N ARG A 65 -5.39 20.05 6.22
CA ARG A 65 -4.54 19.57 7.30
C ARG A 65 -3.07 19.85 6.98
N ASP A 66 -2.42 20.58 7.88
CA ASP A 66 -1.01 20.98 7.76
C ASP A 66 -0.63 21.75 6.48
N GLY A 67 -1.61 22.40 5.88
CA GLY A 67 -1.48 23.16 4.63
C GLY A 67 -2.01 22.42 3.42
N ASP A 68 -2.02 21.09 3.41
CA ASP A 68 -2.45 20.35 2.24
C ASP A 68 -3.98 20.34 2.07
N VAL A 69 -4.41 20.25 0.81
CA VAL A 69 -5.82 20.25 0.41
C VAL A 69 -6.15 18.90 -0.21
N ILE A 70 -7.03 18.14 0.44
CA ILE A 70 -7.55 16.87 -0.10
C ILE A 70 -9.03 17.05 -0.40
N HIS A 71 -9.42 16.83 -1.65
CA HIS A 71 -10.80 16.91 -2.09
C HIS A 71 -11.44 15.52 -2.17
N ASP A 72 -12.75 15.49 -1.88
CA ASP A 72 -13.63 14.34 -2.04
C ASP A 72 -13.25 13.07 -1.25
N CYS A 73 -12.55 13.23 -0.12
CA CYS A 73 -12.34 12.17 0.86
C CYS A 73 -13.61 11.90 1.70
N ILE A 74 -14.58 11.20 1.11
CA ILE A 74 -15.98 11.13 1.59
C ILE A 74 -16.33 9.73 2.13
N HIS A 75 -15.80 8.66 1.53
CA HIS A 75 -16.12 7.26 1.84
C HIS A 75 -15.06 6.59 2.71
N GLY A 76 -14.70 7.23 3.81
CA GLY A 76 -13.79 6.68 4.80
C GLY A 76 -13.40 7.79 5.74
N HIS A 77 -13.92 7.79 6.96
CA HIS A 77 -13.85 8.93 7.89
C HIS A 77 -12.44 9.27 8.41
N GLU A 78 -11.38 8.80 7.76
CA GLU A 78 -10.02 9.01 8.21
C GLU A 78 -9.11 9.25 7.00
N ILE A 79 -8.73 10.52 6.81
CA ILE A 79 -7.51 10.82 6.07
C ILE A 79 -6.36 10.31 6.94
N SER A 80 -5.57 9.40 6.38
CA SER A 80 -4.33 8.97 6.99
C SER A 80 -3.22 9.89 6.52
N ILE A 81 -2.68 10.71 7.43
CA ILE A 81 -1.56 11.60 7.15
C ILE A 81 -0.37 11.20 8.02
N TYR A 82 0.79 11.13 7.41
CA TYR A 82 2.08 11.09 8.09
C TYR A 82 3.00 12.12 7.45
N GLU A 83 3.73 12.88 8.27
CA GLU A 83 4.76 13.81 7.82
C GLU A 83 6.00 13.70 8.69
N ASN A 84 7.15 13.68 8.04
CA ASN A 84 8.49 13.67 8.60
C ASN A 84 9.45 14.24 7.55
N GLU A 85 9.27 15.53 7.28
CA GLU A 85 9.95 16.21 6.19
C GLU A 85 11.41 16.53 6.59
N PRO A 86 12.41 16.04 5.84
CA PRO A 86 13.79 16.35 6.11
C PRO A 86 14.07 17.83 5.84
N ALA A 87 14.98 18.43 6.61
CA ALA A 87 15.34 19.84 6.45
C ALA A 87 16.00 20.16 5.08
N ALA A 88 16.53 19.15 4.39
CA ALA A 88 17.13 19.27 3.06
C ALA A 88 17.18 17.90 2.35
N GLY A 89 17.25 17.94 1.02
CA GLY A 89 17.41 16.77 0.16
C GLY A 89 16.13 16.36 -0.58
N THR A 90 16.19 15.21 -1.24
CA THR A 90 15.02 14.61 -1.89
C THR A 90 14.09 14.02 -0.85
N THR A 91 12.80 14.25 -1.05
CA THR A 91 11.71 13.78 -0.19
C THR A 91 10.94 12.65 -0.87
N LEU A 92 10.57 11.63 -0.11
CA LEU A 92 9.76 10.51 -0.59
C LEU A 92 8.31 10.72 -0.13
N ARG A 93 7.42 11.00 -1.08
CA ARG A 93 6.01 11.31 -0.78
C ARG A 93 5.10 10.26 -1.37
N MET A 94 4.18 9.77 -0.55
CA MET A 94 3.26 8.70 -0.91
C MET A 94 1.83 9.21 -0.90
N ILE A 95 1.07 8.87 -1.93
CA ILE A 95 -0.36 9.18 -2.05
C ILE A 95 -1.07 7.88 -2.38
N GLY A 96 -2.01 7.48 -1.53
CA GLY A 96 -2.78 6.25 -1.69
C GLY A 96 -4.27 6.51 -1.69
N VAL A 97 -4.97 5.97 -2.68
CA VAL A 97 -6.43 6.03 -2.78
C VAL A 97 -7.01 4.66 -3.00
N TYR A 98 -8.18 4.33 -2.47
CA TYR A 98 -8.83 3.08 -2.90
C TYR A 98 -9.39 3.26 -4.31
N GLN A 99 -10.10 4.36 -4.56
CA GLN A 99 -10.76 4.66 -5.83
C GLN A 99 -10.83 6.17 -6.09
N THR A 100 -11.06 6.58 -7.33
CA THR A 100 -11.37 7.99 -7.66
C THR A 100 -12.81 8.17 -8.18
N ARG A 101 -13.57 7.08 -8.25
CA ARG A 101 -14.95 7.03 -8.75
C ARG A 101 -15.70 5.86 -8.11
N THR A 102 -17.01 6.01 -7.98
CA THR A 102 -17.87 5.06 -7.24
C THR A 102 -18.67 4.12 -8.14
N ASP A 103 -18.64 4.31 -9.46
CA ASP A 103 -19.36 3.50 -10.44
C ASP A 103 -18.50 2.34 -11.00
N HIS A 104 -17.94 1.56 -10.08
CA HIS A 104 -17.26 0.30 -10.36
C HIS A 104 -18.05 -0.86 -9.74
N ASP A 105 -17.87 -2.06 -10.29
CA ASP A 105 -18.36 -3.30 -9.75
C ASP A 105 -17.40 -4.44 -10.11
N PHE A 106 -17.70 -5.66 -9.64
CA PHE A 106 -16.84 -6.83 -9.83
C PHE A 106 -16.51 -7.14 -11.31
N ASN A 107 -17.37 -6.77 -12.26
CA ASN A 107 -17.15 -7.00 -13.70
C ASN A 107 -16.78 -5.71 -14.46
N HIS A 108 -16.73 -4.57 -13.77
CA HIS A 108 -16.54 -3.27 -14.38
C HIS A 108 -15.70 -2.36 -13.47
N SER A 109 -14.42 -2.24 -13.79
CA SER A 109 -13.50 -1.27 -13.18
C SER A 109 -13.13 -0.23 -14.22
N PRO A 110 -13.95 0.80 -14.45
CA PRO A 110 -13.62 1.86 -15.38
C PRO A 110 -12.51 2.72 -14.80
N GLU A 111 -11.64 3.24 -15.67
CA GLU A 111 -10.54 4.09 -15.24
C GLU A 111 -11.07 5.41 -14.65
N GLY A 112 -10.55 5.76 -13.49
CA GLY A 112 -10.77 7.03 -12.81
C GLY A 112 -9.64 8.04 -13.06
N VAL A 113 -9.82 9.28 -12.59
CA VAL A 113 -8.81 10.34 -12.68
C VAL A 113 -8.55 10.90 -11.30
N ALA A 114 -7.27 11.04 -10.95
CA ALA A 114 -6.81 11.78 -9.78
C ALA A 114 -5.82 12.88 -10.19
N ASN A 115 -6.05 14.10 -9.72
CA ASN A 115 -5.17 15.25 -9.92
C ASN A 115 -4.25 15.41 -8.71
N VAL A 116 -2.95 15.49 -8.95
CA VAL A 116 -1.93 15.71 -7.92
C VAL A 116 -1.20 16.99 -8.27
N HIS A 117 -1.41 18.04 -7.47
CA HIS A 117 -0.70 19.30 -7.61
C HIS A 117 0.32 19.47 -6.49
N ILE A 118 1.57 19.73 -6.86
CA ILE A 118 2.66 19.89 -5.89
C ILE A 118 3.15 21.32 -5.93
N GLU A 119 2.88 22.04 -4.85
CA GLU A 119 3.39 23.37 -4.60
C GLU A 119 4.53 23.38 -3.58
N ARG A 120 4.68 22.29 -2.82
CA ARG A 120 5.71 22.11 -1.78
C ARG A 120 7.12 22.09 -2.38
N PRO A 121 7.95 23.14 -2.17
CA PRO A 121 9.22 23.29 -2.87
C PRO A 121 10.24 22.18 -2.60
N GLY A 122 11.18 22.02 -3.54
CA GLY A 122 12.31 21.10 -3.43
C GLY A 122 12.19 19.84 -4.29
N ASN A 123 13.07 18.89 -4.02
CA ASN A 123 13.17 17.65 -4.80
C ASN A 123 12.24 16.59 -4.21
N THR A 124 11.50 15.89 -5.06
CA THR A 124 10.52 14.89 -4.62
C THR A 124 10.53 13.66 -5.52
N ILE A 125 10.40 12.50 -4.90
CA ILE A 125 9.96 11.26 -5.55
C ILE A 125 8.52 11.01 -5.09
N LEU A 126 7.65 10.66 -6.04
CA LEU A 126 6.25 10.36 -5.76
C LEU A 126 5.99 8.87 -5.87
N VAL A 127 5.25 8.33 -4.91
CA VAL A 127 4.62 7.02 -5.00
C VAL A 127 3.12 7.22 -5.01
N LEU A 128 2.48 6.85 -6.11
CA LEU A 128 1.03 6.97 -6.30
C LEU A 128 0.42 5.58 -6.35
N SER A 129 -0.57 5.33 -5.50
CA SER A 129 -1.13 3.99 -5.33
C SER A 129 -2.65 3.97 -5.37
N SER A 130 -3.22 3.01 -6.11
CA SER A 130 -4.68 2.79 -6.11
C SER A 130 -5.12 1.35 -6.30
N TYR A 131 -6.24 0.99 -5.66
CA TYR A 131 -6.89 -0.30 -5.90
C TYR A 131 -7.50 -0.31 -7.31
N GLU A 132 -8.42 0.62 -7.58
CA GLU A 132 -9.08 0.77 -8.88
C GLU A 132 -8.14 1.35 -9.95
N PRO A 133 -8.41 1.11 -11.26
CA PRO A 133 -7.60 1.68 -12.32
C PRO A 133 -7.66 3.20 -12.28
N THR A 134 -6.49 3.85 -12.14
CA THR A 134 -6.42 5.30 -12.01
C THR A 134 -5.44 5.90 -13.01
N PHE A 135 -5.88 6.97 -13.65
CA PHE A 135 -5.05 7.89 -14.42
C PHE A 135 -4.69 9.11 -13.58
N TRP A 136 -3.41 9.22 -13.23
CA TRP A 136 -2.87 10.28 -12.39
C TRP A 136 -2.41 11.46 -13.24
N HIS A 137 -2.97 12.65 -13.03
CA HIS A 137 -2.47 13.88 -13.65
C HIS A 137 -1.63 14.64 -12.64
N VAL A 138 -0.30 14.66 -12.85
CA VAL A 138 0.66 15.22 -11.91
C VAL A 138 1.18 16.55 -12.45
N THR A 139 1.08 17.59 -11.62
CA THR A 139 1.58 18.93 -11.93
C THR A 139 2.38 19.48 -10.77
N ALA A 140 3.29 20.40 -11.06
CA ALA A 140 4.16 20.98 -10.05
C ALA A 140 4.45 22.45 -10.33
N THR A 141 4.67 23.24 -9.29
CA THR A 141 5.13 24.63 -9.41
C THR A 141 6.62 24.69 -9.79
N PRO A 142 7.12 25.83 -10.30
CA PRO A 142 8.51 25.93 -10.77
C PRO A 142 9.60 25.64 -9.73
N ASP A 143 9.28 25.76 -8.44
CA ASP A 143 10.22 25.52 -7.34
C ASP A 143 10.27 24.04 -6.91
N VAL A 144 9.55 23.17 -7.63
CA VAL A 144 9.45 21.73 -7.37
C VAL A 144 10.15 20.97 -8.48
N THR A 145 11.04 20.04 -8.09
CA THR A 145 11.64 19.07 -9.00
C THR A 145 11.11 17.69 -8.68
N ILE A 146 10.26 17.15 -9.56
CA ILE A 146 9.86 15.74 -9.49
C ILE A 146 10.96 14.91 -10.13
N GLU A 147 11.67 14.13 -9.33
CA GLU A 147 12.78 13.30 -9.80
C GLU A 147 12.30 11.99 -10.44
N ARG A 148 11.21 11.43 -9.90
CA ARG A 148 10.63 10.15 -10.34
C ARG A 148 9.19 9.99 -9.83
N VAL A 149 8.37 9.29 -10.60
CA VAL A 149 7.04 8.81 -10.18
C VAL A 149 7.00 7.29 -10.22
N ILE A 150 6.57 6.67 -9.13
CA ILE A 150 6.38 5.23 -8.98
C ILE A 150 4.87 5.00 -8.83
N LEU A 151 4.29 4.19 -9.71
CA LEU A 151 2.89 3.80 -9.66
C LEU A 151 2.77 2.40 -9.08
N SER A 152 1.85 2.20 -8.14
CA SER A 152 1.49 0.89 -7.60
C SER A 152 -0.02 0.68 -7.60
N GLY A 153 -0.49 -0.55 -7.70
CA GLY A 153 -1.91 -0.82 -7.51
C GLY A 153 -2.32 -2.24 -7.88
N TYR A 154 -3.49 -2.64 -7.38
CA TYR A 154 -4.11 -3.89 -7.79
C TYR A 154 -4.43 -3.88 -9.29
N HIS A 155 -5.10 -2.82 -9.76
CA HIS A 155 -5.31 -2.60 -11.19
C HIS A 155 -4.16 -1.82 -11.85
N ALA A 156 -4.14 -1.82 -13.18
CA ALA A 156 -3.16 -1.07 -13.95
C ALA A 156 -3.34 0.44 -13.71
N GLN A 157 -2.23 1.12 -13.46
CA GLN A 157 -2.15 2.55 -13.21
C GLN A 157 -1.50 3.25 -14.40
N ARG A 158 -1.89 4.49 -14.68
CA ARG A 158 -1.23 5.34 -15.69
C ARG A 158 -1.00 6.73 -15.12
N ALA A 159 0.00 7.44 -15.64
CA ALA A 159 0.22 8.83 -15.26
C ALA A 159 0.54 9.72 -16.46
N ASP A 160 0.12 10.97 -16.34
CA ASP A 160 0.62 12.10 -17.12
C ASP A 160 1.39 12.98 -16.15
N VAL A 161 2.67 13.19 -16.45
CA VAL A 161 3.65 13.83 -15.56
C VAL A 161 4.41 14.90 -16.33
N PRO A 162 5.07 15.86 -15.64
CA PRO A 162 5.89 16.86 -16.32
C PRO A 162 6.94 16.23 -17.25
N GLU A 163 7.26 16.92 -18.34
CA GLU A 163 8.18 16.41 -19.36
C GLU A 163 9.54 16.02 -18.76
N GLY A 164 10.04 14.84 -19.13
CA GLY A 164 11.33 14.33 -18.68
C GLY A 164 11.31 13.62 -17.33
N VAL A 165 10.19 13.61 -16.60
CA VAL A 165 10.05 12.85 -15.35
C VAL A 165 9.88 11.37 -15.67
N PRO A 166 10.76 10.47 -15.17
CA PRO A 166 10.61 9.03 -15.37
C PRO A 166 9.42 8.48 -14.57
N VAL A 167 8.68 7.56 -15.18
CA VAL A 167 7.56 6.85 -14.56
C VAL A 167 7.85 5.35 -14.55
N GLU A 168 7.79 4.75 -13.36
CA GLU A 168 7.86 3.31 -13.12
C GLU A 168 6.48 2.82 -12.71
N ALA A 169 6.00 1.72 -13.31
CA ALA A 169 4.67 1.21 -13.05
C ALA A 169 4.72 -0.24 -12.58
N HIS A 170 4.11 -0.49 -11.43
CA HIS A 170 3.95 -1.79 -10.79
C HIS A 170 2.45 -2.08 -10.65
N ALA A 171 1.96 -3.10 -11.35
CA ALA A 171 0.56 -3.50 -11.27
C ALA A 171 0.46 -5.02 -11.09
N TYR A 172 -0.70 -5.55 -10.71
CA TYR A 172 -0.89 -7.01 -10.49
C TYR A 172 -0.34 -7.90 -11.61
N GLN A 173 -0.36 -7.40 -12.85
CA GLN A 173 0.11 -8.13 -14.04
C GLN A 173 1.60 -7.89 -14.38
N GLN A 174 2.29 -7.01 -13.66
CA GLN A 174 3.64 -6.50 -13.94
C GLN A 174 4.37 -6.17 -12.62
N ASP A 175 4.72 -7.18 -11.83
CA ASP A 175 5.52 -7.06 -10.60
C ASP A 175 4.90 -6.19 -9.49
N TYR A 176 3.71 -6.59 -9.08
CA TYR A 176 2.90 -5.95 -8.03
C TYR A 176 3.55 -5.90 -6.65
N VAL A 177 3.35 -4.77 -5.98
CA VAL A 177 3.92 -4.46 -4.66
C VAL A 177 2.84 -4.36 -3.57
N ALA A 178 1.78 -3.59 -3.81
CA ALA A 178 0.69 -3.35 -2.86
C ALA A 178 -0.61 -2.94 -3.57
N ASP A 179 -1.74 -3.14 -2.88
CA ASP A 179 -3.08 -3.07 -3.43
C ASP A 179 -3.55 -1.63 -3.58
N CYS A 180 -3.38 -0.80 -2.55
CA CYS A 180 -3.86 0.58 -2.54
C CYS A 180 -3.10 1.52 -1.59
N ALA A 181 -2.61 1.01 -0.46
CA ALA A 181 -1.93 1.77 0.59
C ALA A 181 -2.68 3.03 1.07
N ILE A 182 -3.86 2.91 1.68
CA ILE A 182 -4.68 4.07 2.13
C ILE A 182 -4.54 4.41 3.62
N ARG A 183 -3.83 3.60 4.42
CA ARG A 183 -3.58 3.86 5.85
C ARG A 183 -2.12 3.62 6.23
N TYR A 184 -1.51 4.60 6.88
CA TYR A 184 -0.14 4.53 7.39
C TYR A 184 -0.08 4.27 8.91
N PRO A 185 0.93 3.55 9.42
CA PRO A 185 1.97 2.82 8.69
C PRO A 185 1.51 1.45 8.18
N THR A 186 0.36 0.97 8.63
CA THR A 186 -0.17 -0.36 8.33
C THR A 186 -1.66 -0.26 8.02
N ASP A 187 -2.13 -1.06 7.06
CA ASP A 187 -3.55 -1.17 6.78
C ASP A 187 -4.09 -2.56 7.16
N PRO A 188 -4.87 -2.69 8.24
CA PRO A 188 -5.44 -3.98 8.65
C PRO A 188 -6.51 -4.51 7.69
N THR A 189 -6.93 -3.72 6.70
CA THR A 189 -8.01 -4.05 5.75
C THR A 189 -7.50 -4.60 4.41
N GLY A 190 -6.18 -4.71 4.23
CA GLY A 190 -5.59 -5.43 3.09
C GLY A 190 -4.94 -4.56 2.01
N CYS A 191 -4.89 -3.23 2.16
CA CYS A 191 -4.22 -2.35 1.20
C CYS A 191 -2.67 -2.46 1.19
N GLU A 192 -2.10 -3.28 2.08
CA GLU A 192 -0.67 -3.63 2.15
C GLU A 192 0.30 -2.43 2.24
N THR A 193 -0.09 -1.37 2.95
CA THR A 193 0.72 -0.13 3.05
C THR A 193 2.16 -0.39 3.46
N GLU A 194 2.38 -1.29 4.43
CA GLU A 194 3.71 -1.62 4.92
C GLU A 194 4.62 -2.23 3.83
N LYS A 195 4.05 -2.98 2.88
CA LYS A 195 4.81 -3.53 1.74
C LYS A 195 5.21 -2.43 0.79
N LEU A 196 4.30 -1.50 0.48
CA LEU A 196 4.59 -0.38 -0.40
C LEU A 196 5.63 0.56 0.20
N VAL A 197 5.50 0.88 1.49
CA VAL A 197 6.49 1.67 2.22
C VAL A 197 7.86 0.98 2.14
N THR A 198 7.93 -0.30 2.50
CA THR A 198 9.20 -1.07 2.46
C THR A 198 9.82 -1.07 1.07
N TYR A 199 9.02 -1.30 0.03
CA TYR A 199 9.50 -1.27 -1.36
C TYR A 199 10.02 0.11 -1.75
N ALA A 200 9.24 1.16 -1.51
CA ALA A 200 9.60 2.52 -1.89
C ALA A 200 10.89 2.97 -1.19
N GLU A 201 11.05 2.65 0.10
CA GLU A 201 12.27 2.98 0.84
C GLU A 201 13.49 2.20 0.32
N GLN A 202 13.32 0.93 -0.06
CA GLN A 202 14.41 0.12 -0.62
C GLN A 202 14.82 0.59 -2.02
N GLU A 203 13.84 0.92 -2.87
CA GLU A 203 14.06 1.32 -4.26
C GLU A 203 14.62 2.75 -4.37
N THR A 204 14.31 3.62 -3.42
CA THR A 204 14.79 5.02 -3.43
C THR A 204 15.97 5.26 -2.52
N GLY A 205 16.18 4.42 -1.50
CA GLY A 205 17.12 4.66 -0.41
C GLY A 205 16.72 5.81 0.52
N LEU A 206 15.48 6.31 0.42
CA LEU A 206 14.92 7.39 1.23
C LEU A 206 13.90 6.83 2.21
N SER A 207 13.78 7.41 3.41
CA SER A 207 12.63 7.15 4.27
C SER A 207 11.42 7.95 3.81
N VAL A 208 10.21 7.41 4.02
CA VAL A 208 8.97 8.14 3.72
C VAL A 208 8.98 9.47 4.45
N SER A 209 8.84 10.56 3.70
CA SER A 209 8.80 11.94 4.20
C SER A 209 7.37 12.41 4.40
N SER A 210 6.45 11.99 3.54
CA SER A 210 5.02 12.17 3.79
C SER A 210 4.16 11.07 3.18
N PHE A 211 2.98 10.86 3.76
CA PHE A 211 1.97 9.93 3.26
C PHE A 211 0.59 10.59 3.38
N HIS A 212 -0.19 10.48 2.30
CA HIS A 212 -1.58 10.92 2.24
C HIS A 212 -2.46 9.79 1.72
N GLY A 213 -3.25 9.21 2.63
CA GLY A 213 -4.15 8.12 2.34
C GLY A 213 -5.60 8.55 2.47
N CYS A 214 -6.42 8.21 1.50
CA CYS A 214 -7.87 8.33 1.57
C CYS A 214 -8.55 7.13 0.89
N TYR A 215 -9.78 6.80 1.27
CA TYR A 215 -10.54 5.79 0.53
C TYR A 215 -10.89 6.28 -0.88
N ASP A 216 -11.51 7.44 -1.02
CA ASP A 216 -11.85 8.03 -2.31
C ASP A 216 -11.27 9.43 -2.45
N MET A 217 -10.56 9.69 -3.55
CA MET A 217 -9.97 11.01 -3.78
C MET A 217 -9.75 11.23 -5.27
N ASN A 218 -10.09 12.41 -5.76
CA ASN A 218 -9.86 12.82 -7.15
C ASN A 218 -8.92 14.02 -7.28
N GLU A 219 -8.57 14.68 -6.17
CA GLU A 219 -7.64 15.81 -6.17
C GLU A 219 -6.93 15.96 -4.83
N ILE A 220 -5.62 16.21 -4.91
CA ILE A 220 -4.78 16.61 -3.78
C ILE A 220 -3.84 17.73 -4.21
N VAL A 221 -3.70 18.72 -3.33
CA VAL A 221 -2.70 19.79 -3.44
C VAL A 221 -1.77 19.72 -2.23
N LEU A 222 -0.49 19.47 -2.50
CA LEU A 222 0.57 19.52 -1.49
C LEU A 222 1.11 20.95 -1.40
N LEU A 223 0.70 21.70 -0.37
CA LEU A 223 1.09 23.09 -0.19
C LEU A 223 2.50 23.21 0.43
N PRO A 224 3.15 24.39 0.27
CA PRO A 224 4.32 24.70 1.07
C PRO A 224 3.99 24.65 2.56
N HIS A 225 4.89 24.11 3.38
CA HIS A 225 4.77 24.27 4.83
C HIS A 225 4.72 25.75 5.18
N GLY A 226 3.88 26.09 6.15
CA GLY A 226 3.83 27.44 6.70
C GLY A 226 5.24 27.89 7.03
N VAL A 227 5.69 28.98 6.41
CA VAL A 227 6.88 29.69 6.88
C VAL A 227 6.53 30.20 8.27
N ASP A 228 7.01 29.50 9.30
CA ASP A 228 7.09 30.08 10.63
C ASP A 228 7.93 31.35 10.51
N GLY A 229 7.24 32.49 10.48
CA GLY A 229 7.84 33.82 10.31
C GLY A 229 8.62 34.31 11.51
#